data_AF-A0A0D2C1J5-F1
#
_entry.id   AF-A0A0D2C1J5-F1
#
_cell.length_a   1.000
_cell.length_b   1.000
_cell.length_c   1.000
_cell.angle_alpha   90.00
_cell.angle_beta   90.00
_cell.angle_gamma   90.00
#
_symmetry.space_group_name_H-M   'P 1'
#
loop_
_entity.id
_entity.type
_entity.pdbx_description
1 polymer ?
#
loop_
_entity_poly.entity_id
_entity_poly.type
_entity_poly.pdbx_seq_one_letter_code
_entity_poly.pdbx_strand_id
1 'polypeptide(L)'
;MLGTSRSIISRSISTSNQAVAILDHGPLRASVKVEQKISQKSWITSIISLDAVLNGPSYADGFNDALSQVQIECECEWREDRKFLKAEFAWDLCNPSADYETQFGIIRRPTHSNTTWDSAKFEVVCHKFANLDEFGYGVAILNDSKYGFSTHGRTQRLSLLRSPKAPDAHADMGRQRFKYAILPHRGMLNQSAVVRAGFNFNSPLQVVPRCARLPRIVVDGGPNVVLETIKRSEDGTDLVMRAYEAYGGAASVTINVDLKLDSACRVDLMEEKIEALEVQTTPTGSALPLCLKAFEVVTIHAGVAGF
;
A
#
# COMPACT_ATOMS: atom_id res chain seq x y z
N MET A 1 -21.95 -33.93 5.45
CA MET A 1 -21.81 -33.50 4.03
C MET A 1 -20.40 -33.00 3.84
N LEU A 2 -19.52 -33.86 3.31
CA LEU A 2 -18.13 -33.54 3.03
C LEU A 2 -18.08 -32.57 1.84
N GLY A 3 -17.68 -31.32 2.11
CA GLY A 3 -17.45 -30.32 1.07
C GLY A 3 -16.31 -30.79 0.16
N THR A 4 -16.63 -31.01 -1.11
CA THR A 4 -15.64 -31.27 -2.14
C THR A 4 -14.69 -30.07 -2.24
N SER A 5 -13.44 -30.26 -1.81
CA SER A 5 -12.34 -29.36 -2.11
C SER A 5 -12.27 -29.20 -3.62
N ARG A 6 -12.70 -28.04 -4.13
CA ARG A 6 -12.52 -27.69 -5.55
C ARG A 6 -11.02 -27.49 -5.74
N SER A 7 -10.34 -28.49 -6.29
CA SER A 7 -8.98 -28.33 -6.77
C SER A 7 -8.98 -27.25 -7.84
N ILE A 8 -8.44 -26.08 -7.51
CA ILE A 8 -8.11 -25.07 -8.51
C ILE A 8 -6.93 -25.66 -9.28
N ILE A 9 -7.18 -26.14 -10.49
CA ILE A 9 -6.11 -26.58 -11.39
C ILE A 9 -5.30 -25.32 -11.75
N SER A 10 -4.22 -25.06 -11.01
CA SER A 10 -3.21 -24.07 -11.39
C SER A 10 -2.38 -24.67 -12.53
N ARG A 11 -2.33 -23.97 -13.66
CA ARG A 11 -1.37 -24.26 -14.73
C ARG A 11 -0.39 -23.09 -14.77
N SER A 12 0.89 -23.37 -14.61
CA SER A 12 1.93 -22.39 -14.88
C SER A 12 1.92 -22.05 -16.37
N ILE A 13 2.16 -20.78 -16.70
CA ILE A 13 2.36 -20.35 -18.08
C ILE A 13 3.74 -20.85 -18.52
N SER A 14 3.80 -21.60 -19.63
CA SER A 14 5.05 -22.16 -20.16
C SER A 14 6.06 -21.05 -20.51
N THR A 15 7.33 -21.26 -20.17
CA THR A 15 8.44 -20.34 -20.51
C THR A 15 8.86 -20.39 -21.98
N SER A 16 8.38 -21.37 -22.75
CA SER A 16 8.81 -21.58 -24.14
C SER A 16 8.30 -20.53 -25.15
N ASN A 17 7.41 -19.61 -24.75
CA ASN A 17 6.88 -18.52 -25.60
C ASN A 17 7.11 -17.15 -24.95
N GLN A 18 8.30 -16.91 -24.40
CA GLN A 18 8.65 -15.65 -23.75
C GLN A 18 9.75 -14.92 -24.52
N ALA A 19 9.56 -13.63 -24.74
CA ALA A 19 10.60 -12.74 -25.24
C ALA A 19 11.02 -11.80 -24.11
N VAL A 20 12.34 -11.65 -23.90
CA VAL A 20 12.91 -10.75 -22.89
C VAL A 20 13.82 -9.76 -23.59
N ALA A 21 13.64 -8.47 -23.30
CA ALA A 21 14.47 -7.40 -23.84
C ALA A 21 14.82 -6.40 -22.74
N ILE A 22 16.03 -5.84 -22.77
CA ILE A 22 16.39 -4.71 -21.91
C ILE A 22 15.77 -3.45 -22.52
N LEU A 23 15.12 -2.62 -21.69
CA LEU A 23 14.53 -1.35 -22.13
C LEU A 23 15.40 -0.16 -21.71
N ASP A 24 15.76 -0.08 -20.43
CA ASP A 24 16.55 1.01 -19.89
C ASP A 24 17.98 0.57 -19.57
N HIS A 25 18.95 1.38 -20.02
CA HIS A 25 20.39 1.21 -19.78
C HIS A 25 20.99 2.36 -18.94
N GLY A 26 20.15 3.23 -18.39
CA GLY A 26 20.58 4.45 -17.70
C GLY A 26 21.05 4.20 -16.26
N PRO A 27 21.80 5.14 -15.65
CA PRO A 27 22.32 4.98 -14.29
C PRO A 27 21.25 5.08 -13.19
N LEU A 28 20.07 5.62 -13.51
CA LEU A 28 18.99 5.86 -12.55
C LEU A 28 17.91 4.77 -12.55
N ARG A 29 17.81 3.98 -13.62
CA ARG A 29 16.81 2.92 -13.77
C ARG A 29 17.35 1.84 -14.68
N ALA A 30 17.22 0.60 -14.23
CA ALA A 30 17.35 -0.58 -15.07
C ALA A 30 15.97 -1.21 -15.26
N SER A 31 15.63 -1.61 -16.47
CA SER A 31 14.35 -2.28 -16.73
C SER A 31 14.44 -3.32 -17.83
N VAL A 32 13.66 -4.38 -17.67
CA VAL A 32 13.50 -5.46 -18.65
C VAL A 32 12.03 -5.62 -19.01
N LYS A 33 11.76 -5.75 -20.30
CA LYS A 33 10.46 -6.11 -20.85
C LYS A 33 10.38 -7.62 -20.99
N VAL A 34 9.30 -8.20 -20.48
CA VAL A 34 8.97 -9.62 -20.63
C VAL A 34 7.62 -9.71 -21.33
N GLU A 35 7.60 -10.29 -22.52
CA GLU A 35 6.38 -10.54 -23.28
C GLU A 35 6.02 -12.02 -23.16
N GLN A 36 4.79 -12.30 -22.72
CA GLN A 36 4.31 -13.66 -22.52
C GLN A 36 2.94 -13.85 -23.18
N LYS A 37 2.85 -14.88 -24.03
CA LYS A 37 1.57 -15.31 -24.59
C LYS A 37 0.83 -16.19 -23.58
N ILE A 38 -0.33 -15.74 -23.10
CA ILE A 38 -1.17 -16.50 -22.16
C ILE A 38 -1.93 -17.60 -22.92
N SER A 39 -2.49 -17.25 -24.08
CA SER A 39 -3.23 -18.16 -24.96
C SER A 39 -3.18 -17.66 -26.40
N GLN A 40 -3.94 -18.28 -27.32
CA GLN A 40 -4.06 -17.75 -28.69
C GLN A 40 -4.70 -16.35 -28.76
N LYS A 41 -5.47 -15.94 -27.74
CA LYS A 41 -6.26 -14.71 -27.73
C LYS A 41 -5.86 -13.70 -26.65
N SER A 42 -4.97 -14.07 -25.74
CA SER A 42 -4.55 -13.25 -24.61
C SER A 42 -3.04 -13.23 -24.45
N TRP A 43 -2.50 -12.10 -24.03
CA TRP A 43 -1.07 -11.89 -23.78
C TRP A 43 -0.88 -10.92 -22.62
N ILE A 44 0.28 -10.99 -21.99
CA ILE A 44 0.72 -10.02 -20.98
C ILE A 44 2.14 -9.59 -21.28
N THR A 45 2.36 -8.29 -21.22
CA THR A 45 3.69 -7.67 -21.25
C THR A 45 3.93 -7.09 -19.87
N SER A 46 5.07 -7.44 -19.28
CA SER A 46 5.51 -6.91 -17.98
C SER A 46 6.81 -6.16 -18.16
N ILE A 47 6.87 -4.93 -17.65
CA ILE A 47 8.11 -4.18 -17.50
C ILE A 47 8.53 -4.32 -16.05
N ILE A 48 9.66 -4.98 -15.82
CA ILE A 48 10.25 -5.16 -14.50
C ILE A 48 11.36 -4.12 -14.39
N SER A 49 11.23 -3.18 -13.46
CA SER A 49 12.18 -2.09 -13.28
C SER A 49 12.69 -1.97 -11.85
N LEU A 50 13.94 -1.54 -11.73
CA LEU A 50 14.58 -1.20 -10.48
C LEU A 50 15.19 0.21 -10.61
N ASP A 51 14.81 1.09 -9.69
CA ASP A 51 15.31 2.45 -9.61
C ASP A 51 16.56 2.52 -8.71
N ALA A 52 17.50 3.37 -9.08
CA ALA A 52 18.65 3.68 -8.23
C ALA A 52 18.19 4.50 -7.02
N VAL A 53 18.60 4.07 -5.84
CA VAL A 53 18.35 4.80 -4.60
C VAL A 53 19.59 5.61 -4.24
N LEU A 54 19.49 6.94 -4.38
CA LEU A 54 20.54 7.87 -3.96
C LEU A 54 20.49 8.05 -2.44
N ASN A 55 21.63 7.93 -1.77
CA ASN A 55 21.71 7.73 -0.30
C ASN A 55 20.95 6.46 0.10
N GLY A 56 21.40 5.33 -0.45
CA GLY A 56 20.87 4.00 -0.16
C GLY A 56 20.69 3.77 1.33
N PRO A 57 19.80 2.84 1.71
CA PRO A 57 19.34 2.69 3.08
C PRO A 57 20.52 2.75 4.04
N SER A 58 20.52 3.77 4.91
CA SER A 58 21.17 3.57 6.19
C SER A 58 20.26 2.55 6.82
N TYR A 59 20.54 1.26 6.62
CA TYR A 59 19.75 0.19 7.19
C TYR A 59 19.69 0.22 8.75
N ALA A 60 20.20 1.28 9.36
CA ALA A 60 20.02 1.68 10.75
C ALA A 60 18.66 2.36 11.02
N ASP A 61 18.04 3.04 10.04
CA ASP A 61 16.88 3.92 10.26
C ASP A 61 15.64 3.42 9.50
N GLY A 62 15.08 2.28 9.92
CA GLY A 62 14.01 1.49 9.26
C GLY A 62 12.71 2.21 8.85
N PHE A 63 12.60 3.52 9.07
CA PHE A 63 11.48 4.36 8.65
C PHE A 63 11.84 5.51 7.69
N ASN A 64 13.13 5.87 7.53
CA ASN A 64 13.57 7.03 6.74
C ASN A 64 14.23 6.68 5.40
N ASP A 65 14.33 5.40 5.07
CA ASP A 65 15.00 4.96 3.86
C ASP A 65 14.12 5.13 2.61
N ALA A 66 14.75 5.59 1.54
CA ALA A 66 14.20 5.41 0.20
C ALA A 66 14.18 3.91 -0.10
N LEU A 67 12.97 3.36 -0.21
CA LEU A 67 12.77 1.93 -0.32
C LEU A 67 13.06 1.45 -1.73
N SER A 68 14.15 0.68 -1.88
CA SER A 68 14.48 -0.02 -3.11
C SER A 68 13.46 -1.13 -3.35
N GLN A 69 12.58 -0.94 -4.34
CA GLN A 69 11.54 -1.90 -4.71
C GLN A 69 11.68 -2.30 -6.17
N VAL A 70 11.39 -3.57 -6.46
CA VAL A 70 11.25 -4.04 -7.84
C VAL A 70 9.84 -3.75 -8.27
N GLN A 71 9.67 -2.85 -9.25
CA GLN A 71 8.36 -2.49 -9.78
C GLN A 71 8.05 -3.34 -11.01
N ILE A 72 6.80 -3.77 -11.13
CA ILE A 72 6.30 -4.55 -12.25
C ILE A 72 5.07 -3.83 -12.79
N GLU A 73 5.22 -3.23 -13.97
CA GLU A 73 4.14 -2.62 -14.72
C GLU A 73 3.65 -3.61 -15.77
N CYS A 74 2.37 -3.93 -15.75
CA CYS A 74 1.77 -4.91 -16.65
C CYS A 74 0.78 -4.25 -17.60
N GLU A 75 0.86 -4.66 -18.85
CA GLU A 75 -0.17 -4.46 -19.85
C GLU A 75 -0.65 -5.81 -20.36
N CYS A 76 -1.95 -6.07 -20.28
CA CYS A 76 -2.53 -7.37 -20.60
C CYS A 76 -3.70 -7.20 -21.57
N GLU A 77 -3.67 -7.91 -22.69
CA GLU A 77 -4.88 -8.15 -23.49
C GLU A 77 -5.55 -9.41 -22.94
N TRP A 78 -6.71 -9.24 -22.32
CA TRP A 78 -7.43 -10.30 -21.63
C TRP A 78 -8.69 -10.68 -22.38
N ARG A 79 -8.70 -11.85 -23.01
CA ARG A 79 -9.88 -12.40 -23.71
C ARG A 79 -10.26 -13.79 -23.21
N GLU A 80 -9.74 -14.20 -22.07
CA GLU A 80 -10.01 -15.51 -21.48
C GLU A 80 -11.47 -15.71 -21.05
N ASP A 81 -11.86 -16.96 -20.85
CA ASP A 81 -13.20 -17.35 -20.40
C ASP A 81 -13.09 -18.24 -19.15
N ARG A 82 -13.71 -17.80 -18.04
CA ARG A 82 -13.72 -18.50 -16.75
C ARG A 82 -12.30 -18.85 -16.28
N LYS A 83 -11.35 -17.92 -16.49
CA LYS A 83 -9.97 -18.01 -16.03
C LYS A 83 -9.70 -17.01 -14.93
N PHE A 84 -8.64 -17.30 -14.18
CA PHE A 84 -8.13 -16.43 -13.13
C PHE A 84 -6.61 -16.35 -13.28
N LEU A 85 -6.12 -15.17 -13.66
CA LEU A 85 -4.70 -14.86 -13.72
C LEU A 85 -4.22 -14.37 -12.35
N LYS A 86 -3.14 -14.96 -11.84
CA LYS A 86 -2.47 -14.55 -10.61
C LYS A 86 -0.97 -14.43 -10.85
N ALA A 87 -0.31 -13.51 -10.15
CA ALA A 87 1.14 -13.52 -9.96
C ALA A 87 1.44 -14.29 -8.67
N GLU A 88 2.39 -15.21 -8.73
CA GLU A 88 2.79 -16.04 -7.59
C GLU A 88 4.26 -15.79 -7.26
N PHE A 89 4.53 -15.62 -5.96
CA PHE A 89 5.86 -15.42 -5.42
C PHE A 89 6.07 -16.40 -4.27
N ALA A 90 7.05 -17.29 -4.44
CA ALA A 90 7.45 -18.23 -3.41
C ALA A 90 8.69 -17.67 -2.70
N TRP A 91 8.51 -17.33 -1.44
CA TRP A 91 9.57 -16.80 -0.58
C TRP A 91 10.19 -17.92 0.24
N ASP A 92 11.42 -17.74 0.70
CA ASP A 92 11.99 -18.60 1.73
C ASP A 92 11.82 -17.94 3.10
N LEU A 93 10.55 -17.69 3.47
CA LEU A 93 10.16 -17.08 4.75
C LEU A 93 9.12 -17.96 5.43
N CYS A 94 9.21 -18.07 6.76
CA CYS A 94 8.31 -18.92 7.54
C CYS A 94 7.62 -18.15 8.66
N ASN A 95 6.36 -17.74 8.42
CA ASN A 95 5.51 -17.13 9.42
C ASN A 95 4.11 -17.76 9.39
N PRO A 96 3.53 -18.15 10.54
CA PRO A 96 2.17 -18.71 10.60
C PRO A 96 1.08 -17.71 10.20
N SER A 97 1.45 -16.45 9.99
CA SER A 97 0.54 -15.38 9.61
C SER A 97 1.15 -14.43 8.57
N ALA A 98 0.28 -13.77 7.82
CA ALA A 98 0.62 -12.70 6.90
C ALA A 98 -0.22 -11.46 7.27
N ASP A 99 0.38 -10.29 7.08
CA ASP A 99 -0.20 -9.01 7.43
C ASP A 99 -0.76 -8.34 6.16
N TYR A 100 -2.01 -7.88 6.22
CA TYR A 100 -2.68 -7.23 5.10
C TYR A 100 -3.19 -5.86 5.52
N GLU A 101 -2.96 -4.84 4.71
CA GLU A 101 -3.54 -3.52 4.97
C GLU A 101 -5.07 -3.56 4.85
N THR A 102 -5.72 -2.93 5.82
CA THR A 102 -7.16 -2.60 5.84
C THR A 102 -7.32 -1.10 6.10
N GLN A 103 -8.53 -0.55 6.03
CA GLN A 103 -8.79 0.85 6.36
C GLN A 103 -8.21 1.20 7.74
N PHE A 104 -7.30 2.18 7.77
CA PHE A 104 -6.66 2.71 8.98
C PHE A 104 -5.96 1.67 9.88
N GLY A 105 -5.44 0.59 9.31
CA GLY A 105 -4.71 -0.39 10.09
C GLY A 105 -4.30 -1.65 9.33
N ILE A 106 -4.00 -2.69 10.08
CA ILE A 106 -3.51 -3.97 9.57
C ILE A 106 -4.35 -5.09 10.13
N ILE A 107 -4.71 -6.06 9.28
CA ILE A 107 -5.31 -7.31 9.69
C ILE A 107 -4.34 -8.47 9.44
N ARG A 108 -4.08 -9.23 10.49
CA ARG A 108 -3.26 -10.44 10.42
C ARG A 108 -4.13 -11.64 10.10
N ARG A 109 -3.72 -12.44 9.10
CA ARG A 109 -4.44 -13.67 8.73
C ARG A 109 -3.49 -14.87 8.67
N PRO A 110 -3.96 -16.07 9.05
CA PRO A 110 -3.11 -17.26 9.02
C PRO A 110 -2.63 -17.60 7.60
N THR A 111 -1.42 -18.15 7.49
CA THR A 111 -0.86 -18.71 6.24
C THR A 111 -1.14 -20.19 6.07
N HIS A 112 -1.86 -20.82 7.02
CA HIS A 112 -2.20 -22.23 7.02
C HIS A 112 -3.72 -22.44 6.99
N SER A 113 -4.15 -23.68 6.74
CA SER A 113 -5.59 -24.05 6.68
C SER A 113 -6.00 -25.02 7.79
N ASN A 114 -5.51 -24.81 9.01
CA ASN A 114 -5.74 -25.74 10.14
C ASN A 114 -7.20 -25.85 10.56
N THR A 115 -7.98 -24.78 10.40
CA THR A 115 -9.43 -24.77 10.69
C THR A 115 -10.27 -24.57 9.43
N THR A 116 -11.57 -24.86 9.50
CA THR A 116 -12.53 -24.55 8.44
C THR A 116 -12.60 -23.05 8.16
N TRP A 117 -12.45 -22.22 9.19
CA TRP A 117 -12.38 -20.77 9.09
C TRP A 117 -11.14 -20.29 8.33
N ASP A 118 -10.01 -20.98 8.48
CA ASP A 118 -8.78 -20.62 7.77
C ASP A 118 -8.82 -21.11 6.32
N SER A 119 -9.37 -22.30 6.11
CA SER A 119 -9.62 -22.85 4.77
C SER A 119 -10.55 -21.94 3.93
N ALA A 120 -11.49 -21.25 4.58
CA ALA A 120 -12.38 -20.29 3.93
C ALA A 120 -11.67 -19.00 3.48
N LYS A 121 -10.49 -18.66 4.04
CA LYS A 121 -9.70 -17.46 3.73
C LYS A 121 -8.66 -17.73 2.62
N PHE A 122 -9.04 -18.49 1.60
CA PHE A 122 -8.16 -18.82 0.47
C PHE A 122 -7.80 -17.60 -0.38
N GLU A 123 -8.60 -16.53 -0.32
CA GLU A 123 -8.35 -15.21 -0.91
C GLU A 123 -8.93 -14.16 0.02
N VAL A 124 -8.19 -13.07 0.22
CA VAL A 124 -8.49 -12.04 1.21
C VAL A 124 -8.38 -10.66 0.58
N VAL A 125 -9.23 -9.75 1.06
CA VAL A 125 -9.17 -8.35 0.66
C VAL A 125 -7.97 -7.68 1.32
N CYS A 126 -7.25 -6.90 0.54
CA CYS A 126 -6.12 -6.10 0.97
C CYS A 126 -6.07 -4.84 0.10
N HIS A 127 -5.78 -3.69 0.70
CA HIS A 127 -5.84 -2.41 0.00
C HIS A 127 -4.55 -2.16 -0.81
N LYS A 128 -3.45 -1.76 -0.17
CA LYS A 128 -2.21 -1.33 -0.83
C LYS A 128 -1.09 -2.35 -0.71
N PHE A 129 -1.00 -3.10 0.39
CA PHE A 129 0.10 -4.04 0.59
C PHE A 129 -0.28 -5.30 1.39
N ALA A 130 0.35 -6.42 0.99
CA ALA A 130 0.37 -7.66 1.76
C ALA A 130 1.82 -8.00 2.12
N ASN A 131 2.07 -8.31 3.38
CA ASN A 131 3.39 -8.55 3.95
C ASN A 131 3.52 -9.96 4.51
N LEU A 132 4.66 -10.59 4.25
CA LEU A 132 5.12 -11.79 4.93
C LEU A 132 6.53 -11.50 5.43
N ASP A 133 6.72 -11.62 6.73
CA ASP A 133 8.00 -11.38 7.39
C ASP A 133 8.32 -12.51 8.36
N GLU A 134 9.57 -12.56 8.79
CA GLU A 134 10.02 -13.34 9.94
C GLU A 134 10.98 -12.48 10.76
N PHE A 135 11.70 -13.06 11.72
CA PHE A 135 12.63 -12.29 12.53
C PHE A 135 13.76 -11.70 11.66
N GLY A 136 13.75 -10.38 11.49
CA GLY A 136 14.83 -9.62 10.87
C GLY A 136 14.68 -9.37 9.37
N TYR A 137 13.72 -9.99 8.68
CA TYR A 137 13.51 -9.79 7.25
C TYR A 137 12.05 -10.00 6.86
N GLY A 138 11.59 -9.24 5.87
CA GLY A 138 10.29 -9.47 5.27
C GLY A 138 10.20 -9.01 3.82
N VAL A 139 9.12 -9.42 3.19
CA VAL A 139 8.76 -9.00 1.83
C VAL A 139 7.31 -8.57 1.81
N ALA A 140 7.09 -7.34 1.34
CA ALA A 140 5.78 -6.80 1.05
C ALA A 140 5.54 -6.78 -0.46
N ILE A 141 4.34 -7.16 -0.87
CA ILE A 141 3.84 -6.92 -2.22
C ILE A 141 2.94 -5.69 -2.16
N LEU A 142 3.33 -4.62 -2.86
CA LEU A 142 2.53 -3.41 -3.03
C LEU A 142 1.70 -3.53 -4.31
N ASN A 143 0.52 -2.92 -4.33
CA ASN A 143 -0.33 -2.86 -5.53
C ASN A 143 -1.04 -1.50 -5.65
N ASP A 144 -1.54 -1.20 -6.85
CA ASP A 144 -2.30 0.02 -7.13
C ASP A 144 -3.81 -0.16 -7.36
N SER A 145 -4.23 -1.39 -7.69
CA SER A 145 -5.56 -1.65 -8.27
C SER A 145 -6.06 -3.07 -8.02
N LYS A 146 -5.34 -3.88 -7.23
CA LYS A 146 -5.56 -5.31 -7.08
C LYS A 146 -5.81 -5.66 -5.62
N TYR A 147 -7.08 -5.89 -5.30
CA TYR A 147 -7.50 -6.07 -3.90
C TYR A 147 -7.49 -7.52 -3.40
N GLY A 148 -7.27 -8.49 -4.28
CA GLY A 148 -7.32 -9.92 -3.92
C GLY A 148 -5.93 -10.50 -3.69
N PHE A 149 -5.62 -10.84 -2.45
CA PHE A 149 -4.36 -11.51 -2.08
C PHE A 149 -4.61 -12.90 -1.49
N SER A 150 -3.60 -13.74 -1.53
CA SER A 150 -3.61 -15.04 -0.87
C SER A 150 -2.19 -15.40 -0.44
N THR A 151 -1.98 -15.62 0.85
CA THR A 151 -0.71 -16.15 1.35
C THR A 151 -0.96 -17.51 1.97
N HIS A 152 -0.30 -18.54 1.43
CA HIS A 152 -0.38 -19.89 1.96
C HIS A 152 1.01 -20.51 2.07
N GLY A 153 1.39 -20.92 3.28
CA GLY A 153 2.75 -21.26 3.62
C GLY A 153 3.69 -20.10 3.28
N ARG A 154 4.65 -20.36 2.40
CA ARG A 154 5.65 -19.37 1.97
C ARG A 154 5.30 -18.68 0.65
N THR A 155 4.11 -18.95 0.11
CA THR A 155 3.71 -18.50 -1.22
C THR A 155 2.67 -17.39 -1.12
N GLN A 156 3.04 -16.20 -1.58
CA GLN A 156 2.12 -15.09 -1.77
C GLN A 156 1.62 -15.06 -3.20
N ARG A 157 0.32 -14.79 -3.38
CA ARG A 157 -0.34 -14.67 -4.67
C ARG A 157 -1.11 -13.38 -4.73
N LEU A 158 -0.87 -12.61 -5.80
CA LEU A 158 -1.66 -11.45 -6.15
C LEU A 158 -2.64 -11.81 -7.27
N SER A 159 -3.92 -11.58 -7.03
CA SER A 159 -4.99 -11.80 -8.00
C SER A 159 -5.01 -10.67 -9.01
N LEU A 160 -4.71 -10.97 -10.28
CA LEU A 160 -4.54 -9.96 -11.33
C LEU A 160 -5.84 -9.70 -12.09
N LEU A 161 -6.36 -10.73 -12.79
CA LEU A 161 -7.53 -10.61 -13.64
C LEU A 161 -8.41 -11.84 -13.53
N ARG A 162 -9.72 -11.63 -13.52
CA ARG A 162 -10.73 -12.70 -13.58
C ARG A 162 -11.46 -12.60 -14.91
N SER A 163 -12.14 -13.66 -15.34
CA SER A 163 -13.07 -13.59 -16.48
C SER A 163 -14.37 -14.34 -16.17
N PRO A 164 -15.14 -13.90 -15.15
CA PRO A 164 -16.46 -14.45 -14.92
C PRO A 164 -17.37 -14.15 -16.13
N LYS A 165 -18.44 -14.94 -16.28
CA LYS A 165 -19.44 -14.77 -17.34
C LYS A 165 -20.84 -14.43 -16.80
N ALA A 166 -20.90 -14.15 -15.50
CA ALA A 166 -22.10 -13.69 -14.82
C ALA A 166 -21.68 -12.68 -13.74
N PRO A 167 -22.42 -11.57 -13.55
CA PRO A 167 -23.59 -11.16 -14.32
C PRO A 167 -23.25 -10.58 -15.71
N ASP A 168 -21.98 -10.21 -15.95
CA ASP A 168 -21.51 -9.64 -17.22
C ASP A 168 -20.75 -10.69 -18.05
N ALA A 169 -21.08 -10.79 -19.35
CA ALA A 169 -20.43 -11.68 -20.31
C ALA A 169 -19.02 -11.21 -20.71
N HIS A 170 -18.73 -9.91 -20.55
CA HIS A 170 -17.48 -9.26 -20.95
C HIS A 170 -16.64 -8.75 -19.76
N ALA A 171 -16.93 -9.21 -18.55
CA ALA A 171 -16.21 -8.81 -17.34
C ALA A 171 -14.68 -8.89 -17.52
N ASP A 172 -14.00 -7.76 -17.26
CA ASP A 172 -12.56 -7.53 -17.39
C ASP A 172 -11.95 -7.80 -18.78
N MET A 173 -12.76 -8.05 -19.82
CA MET A 173 -12.24 -8.32 -21.16
C MET A 173 -11.67 -7.06 -21.83
N GLY A 174 -10.58 -7.24 -22.58
CA GLY A 174 -9.89 -6.17 -23.30
C GLY A 174 -8.54 -5.82 -22.68
N ARG A 175 -8.09 -4.59 -22.92
CA ARG A 175 -6.76 -4.13 -22.53
C ARG A 175 -6.77 -3.59 -21.11
N GLN A 176 -5.95 -4.18 -20.26
CA GLN A 176 -5.84 -3.88 -18.84
C GLN A 176 -4.42 -3.38 -18.52
N ARG A 177 -4.33 -2.39 -17.63
CA ARG A 177 -3.06 -1.88 -17.11
C ARG A 177 -3.10 -1.88 -15.60
N PHE A 178 -2.02 -2.35 -14.99
CA PHE A 178 -1.89 -2.39 -13.54
C PHE A 178 -0.42 -2.48 -13.16
N LYS A 179 -0.09 -2.07 -11.95
CA LYS A 179 1.26 -2.20 -11.41
C LYS A 179 1.25 -2.80 -10.01
N TYR A 180 2.30 -3.52 -9.71
CA TYR A 180 2.60 -4.00 -8.36
C TYR A 180 4.10 -3.93 -8.15
N ALA A 181 4.52 -3.97 -6.89
CA ALA A 181 5.94 -3.94 -6.55
C ALA A 181 6.27 -4.99 -5.49
N ILE A 182 7.50 -5.48 -5.55
CA ILE A 182 8.09 -6.34 -4.53
C ILE A 182 9.03 -5.47 -3.71
N LEU A 183 8.72 -5.34 -2.43
CA LEU A 183 9.45 -4.54 -1.47
C LEU A 183 10.07 -5.44 -0.39
N PRO A 184 11.36 -5.78 -0.50
CA PRO A 184 12.08 -6.38 0.61
C PRO A 184 12.33 -5.32 1.70
N HIS A 185 12.26 -5.72 2.97
CA HIS A 185 12.50 -4.83 4.10
C HIS A 185 13.17 -5.56 5.27
N ARG A 186 13.72 -4.79 6.22
CA ARG A 186 14.35 -5.31 7.44
C ARG A 186 13.36 -5.30 8.60
N GLY A 187 13.52 -6.29 9.47
CA GLY A 187 12.67 -6.45 10.63
C GLY A 187 11.28 -6.97 10.27
N MET A 188 10.38 -6.86 11.22
CA MET A 188 8.96 -7.13 11.02
C MET A 188 8.25 -5.90 10.45
N LEU A 189 7.00 -6.05 10.02
CA LEU A 189 6.19 -4.97 9.46
C LEU A 189 6.24 -3.69 10.32
N ASN A 190 6.10 -3.81 11.64
CA ASN A 190 6.10 -2.69 12.60
C ASN A 190 7.46 -2.01 12.81
N GLN A 191 8.51 -2.47 12.15
CA GLN A 191 9.84 -1.88 12.13
C GLN A 191 10.23 -1.41 10.72
N SER A 192 9.28 -1.45 9.78
CA SER A 192 9.51 -1.20 8.37
C SER A 192 8.71 0.01 7.88
N ALA A 193 9.16 0.64 6.80
CA ALA A 193 8.43 1.70 6.12
C ALA A 193 7.36 1.20 5.11
N VAL A 194 6.92 -0.07 5.19
CA VAL A 194 5.98 -0.67 4.21
C VAL A 194 4.67 0.11 4.09
N VAL A 195 4.09 0.61 5.19
CA VAL A 195 2.87 1.42 5.14
C VAL A 195 3.10 2.68 4.29
N ARG A 196 4.17 3.42 4.58
CA ARG A 196 4.57 4.61 3.81
C ARG A 196 4.84 4.27 2.35
N ALA A 197 5.50 3.14 2.07
CA ALA A 197 5.74 2.64 0.72
C ALA A 197 4.44 2.41 -0.04
N GLY A 198 3.45 1.78 0.61
CA GLY A 198 2.13 1.54 0.05
C GLY A 198 1.42 2.83 -0.37
N PHE A 199 1.47 3.88 0.47
CA PHE A 199 0.95 5.20 0.10
C PHE A 199 1.72 5.84 -1.05
N ASN A 200 3.05 5.86 -0.98
CA ASN A 200 3.89 6.49 -2.02
C ASN A 200 3.74 5.78 -3.37
N PHE A 201 3.59 4.46 -3.40
CA PHE A 201 3.35 3.70 -4.62
C PHE A 201 2.03 4.10 -5.31
N ASN A 202 1.03 4.48 -4.51
CA ASN A 202 -0.29 4.89 -4.94
C ASN A 202 -0.44 6.41 -5.16
N SER A 203 0.56 7.20 -4.79
CA SER A 203 0.55 8.66 -4.90
C SER A 203 1.72 9.13 -5.76
N PRO A 204 1.57 9.16 -7.11
CA PRO A 204 2.64 9.57 -8.00
C PRO A 204 3.02 11.04 -7.78
N LEU A 205 4.31 11.35 -7.87
CA LEU A 205 4.81 12.71 -7.77
C LEU A 205 4.22 13.60 -8.88
N GLN A 206 3.74 14.77 -8.49
CA GLN A 206 3.26 15.79 -9.41
C GLN A 206 4.30 16.88 -9.58
N VAL A 207 4.67 17.18 -10.82
CA VAL A 207 5.57 18.29 -11.14
C VAL A 207 4.75 19.57 -11.26
N VAL A 208 5.01 20.53 -10.37
CA VAL A 208 4.34 21.83 -10.38
C VAL A 208 5.35 22.96 -10.66
N PRO A 209 4.94 24.04 -11.36
CA PRO A 209 5.79 25.20 -11.53
C PRO A 209 6.17 25.83 -10.18
N ARG A 210 7.41 26.34 -10.09
CA ARG A 210 8.01 26.91 -8.85
C ARG A 210 7.21 28.03 -8.18
N CYS A 211 6.20 28.61 -8.85
CA CYS A 211 5.46 29.77 -8.40
C CYS A 211 4.48 29.50 -7.24
N ALA A 212 4.21 28.24 -6.88
CA ALA A 212 3.32 27.89 -5.78
C ALA A 212 4.11 27.58 -4.50
N ARG A 213 4.13 28.50 -3.53
CA ARG A 213 4.52 28.16 -2.15
C ARG A 213 3.30 27.54 -1.47
N LEU A 214 3.28 26.22 -1.37
CA LEU A 214 2.24 25.50 -0.64
C LEU A 214 2.57 25.46 0.85
N PRO A 215 1.59 25.64 1.75
CA PRO A 215 1.79 25.39 3.17
C PRO A 215 2.24 23.94 3.38
N ARG A 216 3.26 23.74 4.21
CA ARG A 216 3.75 22.42 4.56
C ARG A 216 3.02 21.93 5.82
N ILE A 217 2.63 20.66 5.81
CA ILE A 217 2.09 19.97 6.97
C ILE A 217 2.93 18.71 7.17
N VAL A 218 3.45 18.52 8.39
CA VAL A 218 4.41 17.46 8.72
C VAL A 218 4.03 16.83 10.04
N VAL A 219 4.15 15.51 10.12
CA VAL A 219 4.09 14.79 11.39
C VAL A 219 5.52 14.53 11.85
N ASP A 220 5.88 15.11 13.00
CA ASP A 220 7.17 14.88 13.66
C ASP A 220 6.99 13.86 14.79
N GLY A 221 7.94 12.93 14.90
CA GLY A 221 7.86 11.81 15.84
C GLY A 221 6.92 10.69 15.37
N GLY A 222 6.96 9.55 16.08
CA GLY A 222 6.06 8.40 15.86
C GLY A 222 5.97 7.95 14.40
N PRO A 223 6.95 7.20 13.87
CA PRO A 223 6.95 6.77 12.46
C PRO A 223 5.78 5.85 12.10
N ASN A 224 5.07 5.38 13.11
CA ASN A 224 3.85 4.60 13.03
C ASN A 224 2.56 5.43 12.88
N VAL A 225 2.63 6.77 12.89
CA VAL A 225 1.48 7.64 12.63
C VAL A 225 1.50 8.15 11.19
N VAL A 226 0.37 8.03 10.51
CA VAL A 226 0.17 8.51 9.14
C VAL A 226 -0.88 9.62 9.15
N LEU A 227 -0.50 10.80 8.69
CA LEU A 227 -1.45 11.86 8.31
C LEU A 227 -1.99 11.54 6.92
N GLU A 228 -3.23 11.05 6.87
CA GLU A 228 -3.81 10.45 5.68
C GLU A 228 -4.69 11.43 4.91
N THR A 229 -5.54 12.18 5.60
CA THR A 229 -6.43 13.17 4.97
C THR A 229 -6.08 14.57 5.44
N ILE A 230 -6.01 15.49 4.49
CA ILE A 230 -6.05 16.93 4.72
C ILE A 230 -7.12 17.49 3.79
N LYS A 231 -8.14 18.13 4.34
CA LYS A 231 -9.23 18.76 3.58
C LYS A 231 -9.66 20.07 4.23
N ARG A 232 -10.47 20.86 3.53
CA ARG A 232 -11.21 21.95 4.17
C ARG A 232 -12.36 21.40 5.03
N SER A 233 -12.74 22.10 6.08
CA SER A 233 -14.00 21.89 6.81
C SER A 233 -15.20 21.98 5.87
N GLU A 234 -16.35 21.47 6.29
CA GLU A 234 -17.58 21.51 5.49
C GLU A 234 -18.03 22.93 5.12
N ASP A 235 -17.82 23.90 6.03
CA ASP A 235 -18.07 25.33 5.79
C ASP A 235 -16.97 26.03 4.97
N GLY A 236 -15.85 25.36 4.72
CA GLY A 236 -14.80 25.78 3.79
C GLY A 236 -13.77 26.76 4.34
N THR A 237 -13.86 27.16 5.61
CA THR A 237 -12.97 28.15 6.25
C THR A 237 -11.78 27.52 6.95
N ASP A 238 -11.95 26.33 7.50
CA ASP A 238 -11.01 25.69 8.41
C ASP A 238 -10.34 24.46 7.80
N LEU A 239 -9.33 23.93 8.50
CA LEU A 239 -8.56 22.78 8.09
C LEU A 239 -8.99 21.54 8.87
N VAL A 240 -9.33 20.47 8.16
CA VAL A 240 -9.58 19.15 8.75
C VAL A 240 -8.43 18.22 8.41
N MET A 241 -7.77 17.69 9.43
CA MET A 241 -6.64 16.77 9.34
C MET A 241 -7.01 15.44 9.99
N ARG A 242 -6.78 14.32 9.30
CA ARG A 242 -7.01 12.98 9.84
C ARG A 242 -5.72 12.19 9.89
N ALA A 243 -5.33 11.80 11.10
CA ALA A 243 -4.18 10.95 11.33
C ALA A 243 -4.63 9.62 11.94
N TYR A 244 -3.85 8.57 11.72
CA TYR A 244 -4.08 7.28 12.36
C TYR A 244 -2.78 6.59 12.70
N GLU A 245 -2.84 5.73 13.71
CA GLU A 245 -1.74 4.85 14.07
C GLU A 245 -1.82 3.55 13.26
N ALA A 246 -0.77 3.25 12.51
CA ALA A 246 -0.82 2.26 11.44
C ALA A 246 -0.33 0.86 11.84
N TYR A 247 0.39 0.70 12.96
CA TYR A 247 1.12 -0.53 13.26
C TYR A 247 0.68 -1.22 14.57
N GLY A 248 -0.26 -0.65 15.31
CA GLY A 248 -0.80 -1.19 16.55
C GLY A 248 -0.02 -0.83 17.82
N GLY A 249 0.75 0.27 17.81
CA GLY A 249 1.51 0.74 18.96
C GLY A 249 1.18 2.19 19.35
N ALA A 250 1.19 2.53 20.64
CA ALA A 250 0.98 3.93 21.04
C ALA A 250 2.10 4.85 20.50
N ALA A 251 1.75 6.07 20.13
CA ALA A 251 2.69 7.06 19.59
C ALA A 251 2.41 8.46 20.13
N SER A 252 3.48 9.20 20.42
CA SER A 252 3.44 10.64 20.67
C SER A 252 4.07 11.35 19.48
N VAL A 253 3.31 12.24 18.86
CA VAL A 253 3.68 12.96 17.64
C VAL A 253 3.33 14.44 17.76
N THR A 254 3.89 15.26 16.88
CA THR A 254 3.52 16.67 16.73
C THR A 254 3.18 16.93 15.27
N ILE A 255 1.98 17.42 15.00
CA ILE A 255 1.63 17.89 13.66
C ILE A 255 2.04 19.35 13.54
N ASN A 256 3.03 19.63 12.71
CA ASN A 256 3.48 20.97 12.38
C ASN A 256 2.78 21.45 11.11
N VAL A 257 2.23 22.65 11.19
CA VAL A 257 1.50 23.31 10.09
C VAL A 257 2.15 24.65 9.85
N ASP A 258 2.58 24.93 8.62
CA ASP A 258 3.12 26.23 8.19
C ASP A 258 2.00 27.28 7.99
N LEU A 259 1.02 27.30 8.89
CA LEU A 259 -0.09 28.25 8.97
C LEU A 259 -0.29 28.62 10.44
N LYS A 260 -0.80 29.82 10.69
CA LYS A 260 -1.24 30.21 12.03
C LYS A 260 -2.61 29.61 12.30
N LEU A 261 -2.72 28.85 13.38
CA LEU A 261 -3.98 28.28 13.85
C LEU A 261 -4.47 29.06 15.08
N ASP A 262 -5.73 29.48 15.06
CA ASP A 262 -6.37 30.17 16.20
C ASP A 262 -6.97 29.18 17.20
N SER A 263 -7.36 28.00 16.73
CA SER A 263 -7.88 26.92 17.55
C SER A 263 -7.63 25.56 16.92
N ALA A 264 -7.61 24.52 17.74
CA ALA A 264 -7.64 23.14 17.30
C ALA A 264 -8.53 22.32 18.21
N CYS A 265 -9.29 21.40 17.64
CA CYS A 265 -10.19 20.52 18.38
C CYS A 265 -10.14 19.12 17.76
N ARG A 266 -10.05 18.10 18.61
CA ARG A 266 -10.36 16.73 18.21
C ARG A 266 -11.85 16.64 17.93
N VAL A 267 -12.18 16.14 16.76
CA VAL A 267 -13.54 15.95 16.29
C VAL A 267 -13.78 14.49 15.92
N ASP A 268 -15.05 14.10 15.83
CA ASP A 268 -15.41 12.81 15.24
C ASP A 268 -15.32 12.85 13.69
N LEU A 269 -15.77 11.80 13.01
CA LEU A 269 -15.75 11.74 11.54
C LEU A 269 -16.77 12.68 10.87
N MET A 270 -17.74 13.19 11.62
CA MET A 270 -18.76 14.16 11.21
C MET A 270 -18.37 15.60 11.60
N GLU A 271 -17.13 15.82 12.05
CA GLU A 271 -16.60 17.13 12.47
C GLU A 271 -17.24 17.69 13.76
N GLU A 272 -17.93 16.83 14.53
CA GLU A 272 -18.50 17.22 15.83
C GLU A 272 -17.41 17.26 16.92
N LYS A 273 -17.43 18.33 17.74
CA LYS A 273 -16.39 18.63 18.73
C LYS A 273 -16.36 17.64 19.89
N ILE A 274 -15.17 17.10 20.19
CA ILE A 274 -14.94 16.18 21.31
C ILE A 274 -14.08 16.84 22.38
N GLU A 275 -12.89 17.31 22.01
CA GLU A 275 -11.87 17.77 22.95
C GLU A 275 -11.04 18.90 22.35
N ALA A 276 -10.86 20.00 23.08
CA ALA A 276 -9.98 21.09 22.64
C ALA A 276 -8.51 20.64 22.71
N LEU A 277 -7.73 20.98 21.69
CA LEU A 277 -6.31 20.68 21.61
C LEU A 277 -5.50 21.94 21.86
N GLU A 278 -4.33 21.79 22.47
CA GLU A 278 -3.38 22.88 22.65
C GLU A 278 -2.72 23.23 21.31
N VAL A 279 -2.77 24.51 20.94
CA VAL A 279 -2.06 25.04 19.78
C VAL A 279 -0.80 25.74 20.25
N GLN A 280 0.36 25.23 19.83
CA GLN A 280 1.64 25.84 20.11
C GLN A 280 2.06 26.72 18.94
N THR A 281 2.53 27.94 19.22
CA THR A 281 3.05 28.84 18.18
C THR A 281 4.50 28.49 17.88
N THR A 282 4.84 28.36 16.59
CA THR A 282 6.21 28.13 16.12
C THR A 282 6.67 29.32 15.26
N PRO A 283 7.99 29.48 14.99
CA PRO A 283 8.48 30.55 14.12
C PRO A 283 7.89 30.52 12.70
N THR A 284 7.44 29.36 12.23
CA THR A 284 6.94 29.15 10.86
C THR A 284 5.42 28.92 10.78
N GLY A 285 4.73 28.77 11.91
CA GLY A 285 3.29 28.51 11.96
C GLY A 285 2.83 28.00 13.32
N SER A 286 2.25 26.80 13.35
CA SER A 286 1.66 26.18 14.53
C SER A 286 2.06 24.71 14.68
N ALA A 287 2.05 24.21 15.92
CA ALA A 287 2.32 22.83 16.27
C ALA A 287 1.20 22.27 17.15
N LEU A 288 0.79 21.03 16.86
CA LEU A 288 -0.27 20.30 17.56
C LEU A 288 0.29 19.00 18.14
N PRO A 289 0.67 18.97 19.43
CA PRO A 289 1.10 17.74 20.10
C PRO A 289 -0.07 16.76 20.26
N LEU A 290 0.16 15.49 19.94
CA LEU A 290 -0.86 14.45 19.97
C LEU A 290 -0.31 13.14 20.52
N CYS A 291 -1.16 12.38 21.19
CA CYS A 291 -0.90 11.01 21.58
C CYS A 291 -1.97 10.12 20.98
N LEU A 292 -1.55 9.12 20.20
CA LEU A 292 -2.42 8.11 19.60
C LEU A 292 -2.21 6.77 20.29
N LYS A 293 -3.30 6.05 20.54
CA LYS A 293 -3.29 4.64 20.96
C LYS A 293 -3.15 3.74 19.73
N ALA A 294 -2.92 2.45 19.99
CA ALA A 294 -2.86 1.43 18.96
C ALA A 294 -4.10 1.47 18.04
N PHE A 295 -3.88 1.59 16.74
CA PHE A 295 -4.92 1.69 15.70
C PHE A 295 -5.95 2.81 15.91
N GLU A 296 -5.61 3.84 16.68
CA GLU A 296 -6.50 4.98 16.89
C GLU A 296 -6.55 5.86 15.62
N VAL A 297 -7.75 6.27 15.24
CA VAL A 297 -8.00 7.30 14.22
C VAL A 297 -8.37 8.59 14.93
N VAL A 298 -7.67 9.66 14.61
CA VAL A 298 -7.89 11.00 15.16
C VAL A 298 -8.20 11.96 14.01
N THR A 299 -9.32 12.68 14.12
CA THR A 299 -9.65 13.79 13.24
C THR A 299 -9.52 15.09 14.03
N ILE A 300 -8.90 16.09 13.41
CA ILE A 300 -8.61 17.39 14.01
C ILE A 300 -9.24 18.43 13.12
N HIS A 301 -10.07 19.27 13.72
CA HIS A 301 -10.56 20.50 13.12
C HIS A 301 -9.74 21.67 13.65
N ALA A 302 -9.06 22.38 12.76
CA ALA A 302 -8.14 23.46 13.10
C ALA A 302 -8.58 24.77 12.43
N GLY A 303 -8.90 25.76 13.24
CA GLY A 303 -9.28 27.10 12.78
C GLY A 303 -8.06 27.85 12.27
N VAL A 304 -8.10 28.32 11.02
CA VAL A 304 -6.96 29.00 10.38
C VAL A 304 -7.10 30.52 10.54
N ALA A 305 -6.07 31.17 11.06
CA ALA A 305 -6.09 32.60 11.28
C ALA A 305 -6.01 33.39 9.95
N GLY A 306 -6.95 34.30 9.74
CA GLY A 306 -6.85 35.34 8.71
C GLY A 306 -7.23 34.94 7.28
N PHE A 307 -8.21 34.04 7.12
CA PHE A 307 -8.99 33.91 5.88
C PHE A 307 -10.33 34.63 5.98
#